data_AF-A0A2P6PL36-F1
#
_entry.id   AF-A0A2P6PL36-F1
#
_cell.length_a   1.000
_cell.length_b   1.000
_cell.length_c   1.000
_cell.angle_alpha   90.00
_cell.angle_beta   90.00
_cell.angle_gamma   90.00
#
_symmetry.space_group_name_H-M   'P 1'
#
loop_
_entity.id
_entity.type
_entity.pdbx_description
1 polymer ?
#
loop_
_entity_poly.entity_id
_entity_poly.type
_entity_poly.pdbx_seq_one_letter_code
_entity_poly.pdbx_strand_id
1 'polypeptide(L)'
;MKKPHTLEQWLSMKSDSIKSFQRLVRELHLCAIGEKLPFQRLVHEIAQDFKMDLRFQSHAVLTLQKVAEAYLVGLFEDTNMCTIHAKRVTIMPKDYSTC
;
A
#
# COMPACT_ATOMS: atom_id res chain seq x y z
N MET A 1 -24.29 21.84 9.40
CA MET A 1 -24.14 20.38 9.30
C MET A 1 -22.79 20.00 9.91
N LYS A 2 -22.76 19.37 11.09
CA LYS A 2 -21.52 18.94 11.75
C LYS A 2 -21.01 17.69 11.04
N LYS A 3 -19.79 17.73 10.48
CA LYS A 3 -19.13 16.53 9.92
C LYS A 3 -19.07 15.43 11.00
N PRO A 4 -19.36 14.16 10.69
CA PRO A 4 -19.36 13.10 11.70
C PRO A 4 -17.93 12.88 12.21
N HIS A 5 -17.80 12.82 13.53
CA HIS A 5 -16.54 12.71 14.29
C HIS A 5 -15.64 11.54 13.84
N THR A 6 -16.26 10.51 13.25
CA THR A 6 -15.61 9.31 12.71
C THR A 6 -14.81 9.57 11.43
N LEU A 7 -15.24 10.50 10.57
CA LEU A 7 -14.51 10.83 9.33
C LEU A 7 -13.24 11.62 9.62
N GLU A 8 -13.27 12.55 10.57
CA GLU A 8 -12.08 13.30 11.00
C GLU A 8 -11.07 12.38 11.70
N GLN A 9 -11.55 11.46 12.56
CA GLN A 9 -10.70 10.41 13.15
C GLN A 9 -10.11 9.48 12.07
N TRP A 10 -10.90 9.11 11.06
CA TRP A 10 -10.43 8.28 9.96
C TRP A 10 -9.42 9.01 9.08
N LEU A 11 -9.62 10.29 8.78
CA LEU A 11 -8.67 11.12 8.03
C LEU A 11 -7.35 11.34 8.81
N SER A 12 -7.43 11.52 10.13
CA SER A 12 -6.23 11.57 10.99
C SER A 12 -5.52 10.21 11.01
N MET A 13 -6.24 9.11 11.26
CA MET A 13 -5.68 7.75 11.21
C MET A 13 -5.10 7.42 9.83
N LYS A 14 -5.68 7.93 8.73
CA LYS A 14 -5.17 7.76 7.37
C LYS A 14 -3.85 8.51 7.19
N SER A 15 -3.79 9.80 7.55
CA SER A 15 -2.53 10.58 7.51
C SER A 15 -1.46 9.93 8.38
N ASP A 16 -1.81 9.50 9.58
CA ASP A 16 -0.89 8.93 10.55
C ASP A 16 -0.47 7.52 10.15
N SER A 17 -1.36 6.70 9.59
CA SER A 17 -1.03 5.35 9.08
C SER A 17 -0.17 5.42 7.84
N ILE A 18 -0.44 6.35 6.91
CA ILE A 18 0.42 6.58 5.74
C ILE A 18 1.81 7.03 6.20
N LYS A 19 1.89 7.98 7.14
CA LYS A 19 3.18 8.42 7.71
C LYS A 19 3.89 7.32 8.49
N SER A 20 3.15 6.51 9.24
CA SER A 20 3.68 5.38 10.02
C SER A 20 4.19 4.27 9.11
N PHE A 21 3.49 3.99 8.02
CA PHE A 21 3.89 3.01 7.01
C PHE A 21 5.11 3.50 6.23
N GLN A 22 5.11 4.77 5.80
CA GLN A 22 6.28 5.40 5.17
C GLN A 22 7.50 5.43 6.10
N ARG A 23 7.28 5.61 7.40
CA ARG A 23 8.31 5.55 8.43
C ARG A 23 8.82 4.12 8.64
N LEU A 24 7.93 3.14 8.75
CA LEU A 24 8.27 1.71 8.83
C LEU A 24 9.06 1.27 7.60
N VAL A 25 8.66 1.66 6.40
CA VAL A 25 9.37 1.35 5.15
C VAL A 25 10.73 2.03 5.11
N ARG A 26 10.85 3.30 5.55
CA ARG A 26 12.15 3.99 5.67
C ARG A 26 13.06 3.34 6.72
N GLU A 27 12.51 2.94 7.86
CA GLU A 27 13.24 2.28 8.95
C GLU A 27 13.65 0.85 8.55
N LEU A 28 12.79 0.08 7.85
CA LEU A 28 13.15 -1.20 7.23
C LEU A 28 14.26 -1.04 6.19
N HIS A 29 14.20 0.03 5.38
CA HIS A 29 15.19 0.30 4.33
C HIS A 29 16.58 0.69 4.88
N LEU A 30 16.64 1.22 6.10
CA LEU A 30 17.87 1.52 6.85
C LEU A 30 18.39 0.32 7.66
N CYS A 31 17.50 -0.52 8.20
CA CYS A 31 17.88 -1.74 8.92
C CYS A 31 18.33 -2.88 7.96
N ALA A 32 17.87 -2.85 6.71
CA ALA A 32 18.16 -3.84 5.69
C ALA A 32 19.41 -3.50 4.86
N ILE A 33 20.60 -3.46 5.47
CA ILE A 33 21.85 -3.66 4.71
C ILE A 33 21.94 -5.12 4.18
N GLY A 34 21.06 -6.04 4.65
CA GLY A 34 20.93 -7.42 4.17
C GLY A 34 19.66 -7.81 3.37
N GLU A 35 18.54 -7.07 3.46
CA GLU A 35 17.23 -7.51 2.90
C GLU A 35 16.47 -6.42 2.11
N LYS A 36 17.14 -5.59 1.28
CA LYS A 36 16.45 -4.80 0.23
C LYS A 36 15.86 -5.66 -0.90
N LEU A 37 15.68 -6.95 -0.64
CA LEU A 37 15.56 -8.01 -1.62
C LEU A 37 14.12 -8.41 -1.95
N PRO A 38 13.10 -8.40 -1.08
CA PRO A 38 11.83 -9.05 -1.42
C PRO A 38 11.02 -8.29 -2.49
N PHE A 39 10.75 -7.00 -2.32
CA PHE A 39 10.03 -6.21 -3.34
C PHE A 39 10.86 -6.04 -4.63
N GLN A 40 12.17 -5.85 -4.48
CA GLN A 40 13.06 -5.75 -5.62
C GLN A 40 13.16 -7.07 -6.40
N ARG A 41 13.19 -8.24 -5.73
CA ARG A 41 13.14 -9.56 -6.37
C ARG A 41 11.82 -9.75 -7.10
N LEU A 42 10.70 -9.42 -6.48
CA LEU A 42 9.38 -9.50 -7.11
C LEU A 42 9.30 -8.64 -8.38
N VAL A 43 9.81 -7.41 -8.34
CA VAL A 43 9.86 -6.54 -9.52
C VAL A 43 10.73 -7.15 -10.63
N HIS A 44 11.87 -7.76 -10.30
CA HIS A 44 12.72 -8.42 -11.30
C HIS A 44 12.11 -9.71 -11.84
N GLU A 45 11.45 -10.52 -11.01
CA GLU A 45 10.75 -11.74 -11.41
C GLU A 45 9.66 -11.43 -12.43
N ILE A 46 8.79 -10.46 -12.11
CA ILE A 46 7.73 -9.99 -13.02
C ILE A 46 8.34 -9.41 -14.30
N ALA A 47 9.41 -8.62 -14.20
CA ALA A 47 10.03 -8.00 -15.37
C ALA A 47 10.73 -9.00 -16.30
N GLN A 48 11.28 -10.08 -15.74
CA GLN A 48 11.93 -11.15 -16.49
C GLN A 48 10.93 -11.91 -17.38
N ASP A 49 9.68 -12.04 -16.95
CA ASP A 49 8.60 -12.64 -17.76
C ASP A 49 8.29 -11.83 -19.02
N PHE A 50 8.54 -10.51 -19.01
CA PHE A 50 8.31 -9.65 -20.17
C PHE A 50 9.54 -9.56 -21.08
N LYS A 51 10.74 -9.41 -20.51
CA LYS A 51 11.98 -9.28 -21.29
C LYS A 51 13.21 -9.64 -20.45
N MET A 52 14.12 -10.37 -21.08
CA MET A 52 15.36 -10.84 -20.46
C MET A 52 16.37 -9.68 -20.31
N ASP A 53 17.12 -9.66 -19.21
CA ASP A 53 18.22 -8.72 -18.93
C ASP A 53 17.83 -7.24 -18.71
N LEU A 54 16.71 -6.97 -18.02
CA LEU A 54 16.38 -5.60 -17.58
C LEU A 54 17.21 -5.17 -16.35
N ARG A 55 17.82 -3.99 -16.47
CA ARG A 55 18.48 -3.29 -15.36
C ARG A 55 17.60 -2.14 -14.87
N PHE A 56 17.24 -2.17 -13.60
CA PHE A 56 16.43 -1.12 -12.98
C PHE A 56 17.30 -0.06 -12.31
N GLN A 57 16.93 1.21 -12.47
CA GLN A 57 17.46 2.27 -11.62
C GLN A 57 16.93 2.12 -10.19
N SER A 58 17.76 2.42 -9.19
CA SER A 58 17.36 2.36 -7.78
C SER A 58 16.14 3.24 -7.47
N HIS A 59 16.03 4.40 -8.12
CA HIS A 59 14.89 5.29 -7.97
C HIS A 59 13.60 4.74 -8.60
N ALA A 60 13.72 3.98 -9.71
CA ALA A 60 12.57 3.38 -10.37
C ALA A 60 11.90 2.33 -9.48
N VAL A 61 12.69 1.45 -8.84
CA VAL A 61 12.18 0.43 -7.90
C VAL A 61 11.47 1.09 -6.72
N LEU A 62 12.05 2.18 -6.17
CA LEU A 62 11.44 2.92 -5.08
C LEU A 62 10.11 3.58 -5.49
N THR A 63 10.03 4.11 -6.71
CA THR A 63 8.80 4.70 -7.23
C THR A 63 7.72 3.65 -7.43
N LEU A 64 8.07 2.49 -7.98
CA LEU A 64 7.14 1.35 -8.11
C LEU A 64 6.59 0.93 -6.75
N GLN A 65 7.44 0.87 -5.73
CA GLN A 65 7.02 0.57 -4.37
C GLN A 65 6.01 1.61 -3.85
N LYS A 66 6.32 2.90 -3.99
CA LYS A 66 5.43 3.98 -3.54
C LYS A 66 4.08 3.97 -4.26
N VAL A 67 4.08 3.70 -5.56
CA VAL A 67 2.85 3.63 -6.35
C VAL A 67 2.01 2.42 -5.93
N ALA A 68 2.64 1.26 -5.74
CA ALA A 68 1.96 0.06 -5.27
C ALA A 68 1.34 0.28 -3.87
N GLU A 69 2.06 0.92 -2.95
CA GLU A 69 1.55 1.27 -1.63
C GLU A 69 0.37 2.25 -1.72
N ALA A 70 0.48 3.30 -2.53
CA ALA A 70 -0.60 4.26 -2.71
C ALA A 70 -1.87 3.61 -3.31
N TYR A 71 -1.68 2.69 -4.27
CA TYR A 71 -2.76 1.94 -4.86
C TYR A 71 -3.45 1.01 -3.84
N LEU A 72 -2.67 0.25 -3.08
CA LEU A 72 -3.21 -0.64 -2.05
C LEU A 72 -3.95 0.13 -0.95
N VAL A 73 -3.40 1.26 -0.51
CA VAL A 73 -4.08 2.13 0.47
C VAL A 73 -5.42 2.61 -0.10
N GLY A 74 -5.46 3.14 -1.33
CA GLY A 74 -6.72 3.56 -1.96
C GLY A 74 -7.73 2.41 -2.09
N LEU A 75 -7.28 1.23 -2.54
CA LEU A 75 -8.13 0.05 -2.66
C LEU A 75 -8.73 -0.39 -1.32
N PHE A 76 -7.92 -0.37 -0.24
CA PHE A 76 -8.41 -0.73 1.09
C PHE A 76 -9.36 0.31 1.66
N GLU A 77 -9.23 1.58 1.30
CA GLU A 77 -10.19 2.61 1.69
C GLU A 77 -11.56 2.37 1.04
N ASP A 78 -11.58 2.12 -0.26
CA ASP A 78 -12.81 1.79 -1.00
C ASP A 78 -13.45 0.51 -0.47
N THR A 79 -12.63 -0.53 -0.25
CA THR A 79 -13.07 -1.80 0.33
C THR A 79 -13.63 -1.63 1.74
N ASN A 80 -13.00 -0.78 2.56
CA ASN A 80 -13.49 -0.47 3.90
C ASN A 80 -14.83 0.26 3.84
N MET A 81 -15.03 1.18 2.89
CA MET A 81 -16.33 1.83 2.67
C MET A 81 -17.42 0.84 2.26
N CYS A 82 -17.13 -0.08 1.34
CA CYS A 82 -18.04 -1.17 0.96
C CYS A 82 -18.36 -2.10 2.16
N THR A 83 -17.38 -2.36 3.03
CA THR A 83 -17.54 -3.18 4.24
C THR A 83 -18.46 -2.50 5.26
N ILE A 84 -18.27 -1.20 5.49
CA ILE A 84 -19.11 -0.38 6.38
C ILE A 84 -20.54 -0.28 5.81
N HIS A 85 -20.69 -0.14 4.49
CA HIS A 85 -21.99 -0.16 3.83
C HIS A 85 -22.75 -1.47 4.13
N ALA A 86 -22.03 -2.59 4.16
CA ALA A 86 -22.56 -3.89 4.57
C ALA A 86 -22.67 -4.10 6.10
N LYS A 87 -22.55 -3.04 6.91
CA LYS A 87 -22.60 -3.03 8.39
C LYS A 87 -21.55 -3.93 9.05
N ARG A 88 -20.42 -4.14 8.40
CA ARG A 88 -19.29 -4.94 8.91
C ARG A 88 -18.09 -4.05 9.17
N VAL A 89 -17.17 -4.53 10.00
CA VAL A 89 -15.91 -3.85 10.35
C VAL A 89 -14.69 -4.66 9.87
N THR A 90 -14.90 -5.93 9.52
CA THR A 90 -13.86 -6.82 8.99
C THR A 90 -13.96 -6.90 7.48
N ILE A 91 -12.88 -6.52 6.79
CA ILE A 91 -12.75 -6.64 5.33
C ILE A 91 -12.70 -8.11 4.94
N MET A 92 -13.50 -8.51 3.95
CA MET A 92 -13.53 -9.85 3.39
C MET A 92 -13.20 -9.83 1.89
N PRO A 93 -12.80 -10.98 1.31
CA PRO A 93 -12.57 -11.11 -0.13
C PRO A 93 -13.73 -10.62 -1.01
N LYS A 94 -14.97 -10.87 -0.61
CA LYS A 94 -16.14 -10.37 -1.36
C LYS A 94 -16.26 -8.85 -1.44
N ASP A 95 -15.58 -8.13 -0.54
CA ASP A 95 -15.66 -6.67 -0.49
C ASP A 95 -14.77 -6.03 -1.58
N TYR A 96 -13.66 -6.68 -1.99
CA TYR A 96 -12.81 -6.18 -3.08
C TYR A 96 -13.43 -6.38 -4.47
N SER A 97 -14.38 -7.32 -4.61
CA SER A 97 -15.00 -7.67 -5.89
C SER A 97 -16.33 -6.95 -6.15
N THR A 98 -16.87 -6.28 -5.12
CA THR A 98 -18.18 -5.62 -5.16
C THR A 98 -18.05 -4.11 -5.23
N CYS A 99 -16.92 -3.56 -4.76
CA CYS A 99 -16.38 -2.34 -5.33
C CYS A 99 -15.76 -2.70 -6.71
#